data_AF-A0A9E3FTH2-F1
#
_entry.id   AF-A0A9E3FTH2-F1
#
_cell.length_a   1.000
_cell.length_b   1.000
_cell.length_c   1.000
_cell.angle_alpha   90.00
_cell.angle_beta   90.00
_cell.angle_gamma   90.00
#
_symmetry.space_group_name_H-M   'P 1'
#
loop_
_entity.id
_entity.type
_entity.pdbx_description
1 polymer ?
#
loop_
_entity_poly.entity_id
_entity_poly.type
_entity_poly.pdbx_seq_one_letter_code
_entity_poly.pdbx_strand_id
1 'polypeptide(L)'
;MARKKDPKPNGRPPIEIDPDQLERLGALQPTVEEVAAFFKCTKRTMIEKLKNDTLKEALERGKQVGRLNLRRIQMRHAQGTGSGAVNMSIHLGKHWLGQTDRSLLELTGKNGKPIEQNITTKMTPAEAAAAYASTLHGDKG
;
A
#
# COMPACT_ATOMS: atom_id res chain seq x y z
N MET A 1 -0.10 48.87 -45.24
CA MET A 1 0.25 48.74 -43.80
C MET A 1 0.02 47.29 -43.38
N ALA A 2 1.08 46.55 -43.06
CA ALA A 2 0.95 45.16 -42.62
C ALA A 2 0.41 45.11 -41.19
N ARG A 3 -0.69 44.37 -40.96
CA ARG A 3 -1.24 44.14 -39.62
C ARG A 3 -0.26 43.25 -38.85
N LYS A 4 0.27 43.75 -37.72
CA LYS A 4 1.04 42.93 -36.77
C LYS A 4 0.11 41.85 -36.22
N LYS A 5 0.53 40.60 -36.34
CA LYS A 5 -0.19 39.42 -35.82
C LYS A 5 0.13 39.30 -34.33
N ASP A 6 -0.90 39.30 -33.48
CA ASP A 6 -0.72 39.12 -32.04
C ASP A 6 -0.05 37.76 -31.74
N PRO A 7 0.88 37.71 -30.78
CA PRO A 7 1.57 36.46 -30.43
C PRO A 7 0.55 35.46 -29.87
N LYS A 8 0.46 34.29 -30.49
CA LYS A 8 -0.35 33.18 -29.97
C LYS A 8 0.28 32.68 -28.66
N PRO A 9 -0.52 32.41 -27.62
CA PRO A 9 0.00 31.82 -26.40
C PRO A 9 0.57 30.43 -26.73
N ASN A 10 1.88 30.26 -26.53
CA ASN A 10 2.58 29.01 -26.75
C ASN A 10 2.42 28.12 -25.51
N GLY A 11 1.50 27.14 -25.56
CA GLY A 11 1.41 26.05 -24.57
C GLY A 11 -0.01 25.61 -24.21
N ARG A 12 -0.14 24.35 -23.71
CA ARG A 12 -1.36 23.89 -23.04
C ARG A 12 -1.52 24.69 -21.74
N PRO A 13 -2.72 25.21 -21.41
CA PRO A 13 -2.94 25.93 -20.17
C PRO A 13 -2.48 25.11 -18.95
N PRO A 14 -1.84 25.74 -17.95
CA PRO A 14 -1.46 25.05 -16.72
C PRO A 14 -2.70 24.50 -16.02
N ILE A 15 -2.59 23.27 -15.52
CA ILE A 15 -3.68 22.62 -14.79
C ILE A 15 -3.75 23.24 -13.40
N GLU A 16 -4.91 23.79 -13.08
CA GLU A 16 -5.26 24.28 -11.77
C GLU A 16 -5.83 23.13 -10.94
N ILE A 17 -5.32 22.97 -9.73
CA ILE A 17 -5.73 21.92 -8.81
C ILE A 17 -6.32 22.64 -7.60
N ASP A 18 -7.62 22.45 -7.38
CA ASP A 18 -8.30 22.94 -6.20
C ASP A 18 -7.84 22.12 -4.97
N PRO A 19 -7.22 22.76 -3.96
CA PRO A 19 -6.79 22.08 -2.74
C PRO A 19 -7.94 21.39 -1.99
N ASP A 20 -9.14 21.97 -1.99
CA ASP A 20 -10.29 21.41 -1.27
C ASP A 20 -10.80 20.13 -1.95
N GLN A 21 -10.80 20.10 -3.28
CA GLN A 21 -11.10 18.89 -4.04
C GLN A 21 -10.03 17.82 -3.82
N LEU A 22 -8.75 18.20 -3.80
CA LEU A 22 -7.65 17.29 -3.55
C LEU A 22 -7.72 16.69 -2.14
N GLU A 23 -8.07 17.48 -1.14
CA GLU A 23 -8.27 17.02 0.24
C GLU A 23 -9.42 16.03 0.35
N ARG A 24 -10.58 16.33 -0.25
CA ARG A 24 -11.71 15.40 -0.29
C ARG A 24 -11.35 14.09 -0.99
N LEU A 25 -10.61 14.16 -2.09
CA LEU A 25 -10.13 12.99 -2.81
C LEU A 25 -9.16 12.16 -1.95
N GLY A 26 -8.30 12.82 -1.15
CA GLY A 26 -7.37 12.17 -0.24
C GLY A 26 -8.03 11.21 0.76
N ALA A 27 -9.29 11.45 1.14
CA ALA A 27 -10.05 10.57 2.04
C ALA A 27 -10.26 9.16 1.48
N LEU A 28 -10.18 8.99 0.16
CA LEU A 28 -10.27 7.68 -0.51
C LEU A 28 -8.93 6.92 -0.56
N GLN A 29 -7.85 7.47 0.02
CA GLN A 29 -6.50 6.91 -0.03
C GLN A 29 -5.98 6.66 -1.46
N PRO A 30 -6.11 7.61 -2.39
CA PRO A 30 -5.71 7.41 -3.78
C PRO A 30 -4.18 7.32 -3.92
N THR A 31 -3.75 6.56 -4.90
CA THR A 31 -2.41 6.61 -5.50
C THR A 31 -2.22 7.91 -6.29
N VAL A 32 -0.97 8.26 -6.59
CA VAL A 32 -0.67 9.48 -7.37
C VAL A 32 -1.23 9.38 -8.80
N GLU A 33 -1.28 8.17 -9.35
CA GLU A 33 -1.87 7.85 -10.65
C GLU A 33 -3.37 8.13 -10.67
N GLU A 34 -4.10 7.75 -9.64
CA GLU A 34 -5.55 8.00 -9.53
C GLU A 34 -5.83 9.49 -9.34
N VAL A 35 -5.02 10.20 -8.54
CA VAL A 35 -5.11 11.66 -8.44
C VAL A 35 -4.84 12.31 -9.80
N ALA A 36 -3.82 11.85 -10.53
CA ALA A 36 -3.50 12.37 -11.85
C ALA A 36 -4.64 12.15 -12.85
N ALA A 37 -5.24 10.96 -12.86
CA ALA A 37 -6.40 10.62 -13.68
C ALA A 37 -7.60 11.50 -13.34
N PHE A 38 -7.87 11.73 -12.05
CA PHE A 38 -8.96 12.60 -11.58
C PHE A 38 -8.82 14.04 -12.11
N PHE A 39 -7.62 14.62 -12.03
CA PHE A 39 -7.32 15.96 -12.54
C PHE A 39 -6.95 15.99 -14.04
N LYS A 40 -7.14 14.87 -14.77
CA LYS A 40 -6.90 14.74 -16.22
C LYS A 40 -5.50 15.19 -16.65
N CYS A 41 -4.51 14.82 -15.84
CA CYS A 41 -3.10 15.11 -16.06
C CYS A 41 -2.25 13.84 -16.03
N THR A 42 -0.97 13.95 -16.38
CA THR A 42 -0.04 12.82 -16.29
C THR A 42 0.46 12.64 -14.85
N LYS A 43 0.83 11.41 -14.47
CA LYS A 43 1.48 11.14 -13.18
C LYS A 43 2.68 12.08 -12.93
N ARG A 44 3.50 12.31 -13.96
CA ARG A 44 4.65 13.23 -13.89
C ARG A 44 4.22 14.64 -13.50
N THR A 45 3.18 15.17 -14.16
CA THR A 45 2.62 16.49 -13.85
C THR A 45 2.10 16.56 -12.41
N MET A 46 1.44 15.50 -11.94
CA MET A 46 0.93 15.46 -10.57
C MET A 46 2.06 15.41 -9.53
N ILE A 47 3.12 14.63 -9.75
CA ILE A 47 4.30 14.60 -8.88
C ILE A 47 4.91 16.00 -8.76
N GLU A 48 5.05 16.72 -9.88
CA GLU A 48 5.57 18.10 -9.85
C GLU A 48 4.64 19.06 -9.09
N LYS A 49 3.32 18.92 -9.25
CA LYS A 49 2.34 19.74 -8.52
C LYS A 49 2.36 19.47 -7.01
N LEU A 50 2.54 18.22 -6.59
CA LEU A 50 2.63 17.83 -5.18
C LEU A 50 3.95 18.24 -4.50
N LYS A 51 4.89 18.89 -5.21
CA LYS A 51 6.00 19.61 -4.58
C LYS A 51 5.56 20.92 -3.92
N ASN A 52 4.39 21.44 -4.29
CA ASN A 52 3.77 22.57 -3.61
C ASN A 52 3.23 22.13 -2.24
N ASP A 53 3.67 22.80 -1.17
CA ASP A 53 3.32 22.41 0.20
C ASP A 53 1.81 22.47 0.47
N THR A 54 1.10 23.47 -0.05
CA THR A 54 -0.37 23.57 0.10
C THR A 54 -1.10 22.34 -0.47
N LEU A 55 -0.73 21.89 -1.66
CA LEU A 55 -1.35 20.73 -2.30
C LEU A 55 -0.95 19.42 -1.61
N LYS A 56 0.32 19.30 -1.21
CA LYS A 56 0.82 18.15 -0.46
C LYS A 56 0.10 17.99 0.87
N GLU A 57 -0.03 19.08 1.62
CA GLU A 57 -0.74 19.11 2.89
C GLU A 57 -2.22 18.84 2.74
N ALA A 58 -2.88 19.40 1.71
CA ALA A 58 -4.28 19.12 1.43
C ALA A 58 -4.51 17.62 1.19
N LEU A 59 -3.69 16.98 0.35
CA LEU A 59 -3.77 15.54 0.11
C LEU A 59 -3.52 14.74 1.40
N GLU A 60 -2.55 15.14 2.20
CA GLU A 60 -2.22 14.44 3.45
C GLU A 60 -3.31 14.59 4.51
N ARG A 61 -3.89 15.78 4.69
CA ARG A 61 -5.06 16.00 5.56
C ARG A 61 -6.22 15.10 5.13
N GLY A 62 -6.49 15.04 3.83
CA GLY A 62 -7.47 14.12 3.25
C GLY A 62 -7.20 12.67 3.64
N LYS A 63 -5.95 12.22 3.50
CA LYS A 63 -5.55 10.87 3.92
C LYS A 63 -5.73 10.63 5.41
N GLN A 64 -5.47 11.62 6.27
CA GLN A 64 -5.75 11.51 7.70
C GLN A 64 -7.25 11.35 7.98
N VAL A 65 -8.11 12.07 7.26
CA VAL A 65 -9.58 11.88 7.35
C VAL A 65 -9.99 10.48 6.90
N GLY A 66 -9.42 9.95 5.83
CA GLY A 66 -9.68 8.56 5.37
C GLY A 66 -9.29 7.52 6.43
N ARG A 67 -8.14 7.69 7.09
CA ARG A 67 -7.69 6.84 8.20
C ARG A 67 -8.65 6.91 9.39
N LEU A 68 -9.16 8.10 9.72
CA LEU A 68 -10.17 8.28 10.77
C LEU A 68 -11.48 7.56 10.41
N ASN A 69 -11.94 7.66 9.17
CA ASN A 69 -13.14 6.97 8.70
C ASN A 69 -13.01 5.44 8.78
N LEU A 70 -11.85 4.89 8.41
CA LEU A 70 -11.56 3.47 8.58
C LEU A 70 -11.65 3.06 10.06
N ARG A 71 -11.12 3.87 10.97
CA ARG A 71 -11.22 3.61 12.41
C ARG A 71 -12.67 3.58 12.90
N ARG A 72 -13.52 4.50 12.41
CA ARG A 72 -14.97 4.49 12.70
C ARG A 72 -15.64 3.20 12.21
N ILE A 73 -15.28 2.72 11.03
CA ILE A 73 -15.78 1.43 10.50
C ILE A 73 -15.35 0.28 11.40
N GLN A 74 -14.07 0.22 11.80
CA GLN A 74 -13.58 -0.80 12.73
C GLN A 74 -14.32 -0.77 14.08
N MET A 75 -14.63 0.41 14.62
CA MET A 75 -15.41 0.53 15.87
C MET A 75 -16.85 0.00 15.72
N ARG A 76 -17.52 0.29 14.59
CA ARG A 76 -18.84 -0.28 14.32
C ARG A 76 -18.80 -1.81 14.26
N HIS A 77 -17.79 -2.38 13.59
CA HIS A 77 -17.59 -3.83 13.57
C HIS A 77 -17.34 -4.40 14.98
N ALA A 78 -16.52 -3.73 15.80
CA ALA A 78 -16.28 -4.13 17.18
C ALA A 78 -17.55 -4.08 18.05
N GLN A 79 -18.49 -3.18 17.74
CA GLN A 79 -19.80 -3.07 18.39
C GLN A 79 -20.85 -4.03 17.80
N GLY A 80 -20.47 -4.93 16.89
CA GLY A 80 -21.40 -5.87 16.23
C GLY A 80 -22.35 -5.22 15.21
N THR A 81 -22.06 -3.98 14.79
CA THR A 81 -22.90 -3.24 13.83
C THR A 81 -22.35 -3.41 12.41
N GLY A 82 -23.06 -4.22 11.60
CA GLY A 82 -22.78 -4.44 10.17
C GLY A 82 -21.88 -5.65 9.90
N SER A 83 -22.13 -6.36 8.79
CA SER A 83 -21.51 -7.66 8.47
C SER A 83 -20.69 -7.69 7.17
N GLY A 84 -20.63 -6.58 6.43
CA GLY A 84 -19.94 -6.53 5.15
C GLY A 84 -18.47 -6.12 5.29
N ALA A 85 -17.56 -7.09 5.22
CA ALA A 85 -16.12 -6.89 5.05
C ALA A 85 -15.27 -6.53 6.30
N VAL A 86 -15.53 -7.18 7.44
CA VAL A 86 -14.65 -7.10 8.63
C VAL A 86 -13.19 -7.43 8.28
N ASN A 87 -12.95 -8.50 7.52
CA ASN A 87 -11.61 -8.88 7.07
C ASN A 87 -10.92 -7.77 6.27
N MET A 88 -11.65 -7.08 5.39
CA MET A 88 -11.11 -5.94 4.66
C MET A 88 -10.77 -4.78 5.60
N SER A 89 -11.61 -4.49 6.60
CA SER A 89 -11.32 -3.43 7.56
C SER A 89 -10.08 -3.71 8.43
N ILE A 90 -9.82 -4.98 8.74
CA ILE A 90 -8.59 -5.41 9.43
C ILE A 90 -7.39 -5.27 8.48
N HIS A 91 -7.52 -5.76 7.25
CA HIS A 91 -6.46 -5.68 6.24
C HIS A 91 -6.05 -4.23 5.97
N LEU A 92 -7.01 -3.34 5.72
CA LEU A 92 -6.75 -1.91 5.55
C LEU A 92 -6.21 -1.27 6.83
N GLY A 93 -6.61 -1.75 8.01
CA GLY A 93 -6.07 -1.31 9.29
C GLY A 93 -4.56 -1.56 9.41
N LYS A 94 -4.08 -2.71 8.93
CA LYS A 94 -2.65 -3.02 8.87
C LYS A 94 -1.90 -2.07 7.93
N HIS A 95 -2.42 -1.89 6.72
CA HIS A 95 -1.77 -1.07 5.69
C HIS A 95 -1.80 0.43 5.98
N TRP A 96 -2.96 0.95 6.40
CA TRP A 96 -3.18 2.39 6.53
C TRP A 96 -3.16 2.88 7.97
N LEU A 97 -3.37 2.04 8.98
CA LEU A 97 -3.31 2.49 10.39
C LEU A 97 -2.05 2.01 11.11
N GLY A 98 -1.20 1.21 10.47
CA GLY A 98 -0.01 0.63 11.08
C GLY A 98 -0.33 -0.40 12.16
N GLN A 99 -1.51 -1.02 12.11
CA GLN A 99 -1.89 -2.07 13.04
C GLN A 99 -1.07 -3.34 12.77
N THR A 100 -0.63 -4.00 13.83
CA THR A 100 0.16 -5.23 13.73
C THR A 100 -0.41 -6.29 14.66
N ASP A 101 -0.48 -7.52 14.18
CA ASP A 101 -0.76 -8.66 15.05
C ASP A 101 0.55 -9.06 15.73
N ARG A 102 0.51 -9.22 17.06
CA ARG A 102 1.63 -9.78 17.82
C ARG A 102 1.31 -11.21 18.16
N SER A 103 2.18 -12.12 17.73
CA SER A 103 2.13 -13.53 18.13
C SER A 103 3.43 -13.86 18.84
N LEU A 104 3.33 -14.40 20.05
CA LEU A 104 4.43 -15.08 20.72
C LEU A 104 4.62 -16.41 19.99
N LEU A 105 5.67 -16.50 19.17
CA LEU A 105 6.01 -17.70 18.45
C LEU A 105 7.08 -18.47 19.23
N GLU A 106 6.71 -19.62 19.77
CA GLU A 106 7.69 -20.59 20.28
C GLU A 106 8.13 -21.47 19.11
N LEU A 107 9.42 -21.40 18.78
CA LEU A 107 10.01 -22.15 17.69
C LEU A 107 10.67 -23.40 18.25
N THR A 108 10.01 -24.55 18.06
CA THR A 108 10.57 -25.86 18.41
C THR A 108 10.65 -26.76 17.18
N GLY A 109 11.63 -27.66 17.18
CA GLY A 109 11.76 -28.74 16.22
C GLY A 109 10.73 -29.85 16.48
N LYS A 110 10.76 -30.89 15.64
CA LYS A 110 9.81 -32.02 15.72
C LYS A 110 9.76 -32.57 17.16
N ASN A 111 8.55 -32.66 17.72
CA ASN A 111 8.28 -33.15 19.08
C ASN A 111 8.96 -32.32 20.20
N GLY A 112 9.11 -31.00 20.03
CA GLY A 112 9.69 -30.13 21.06
C GLY A 112 11.23 -30.20 21.14
N LYS A 113 11.87 -30.88 20.19
CA LYS A 113 13.33 -30.98 20.10
C LYS A 113 13.95 -29.70 19.53
N PRO A 114 15.28 -29.52 19.59
CA PRO A 114 15.95 -28.44 18.85
C PRO A 114 15.61 -28.45 17.36
N ILE A 115 15.61 -27.28 16.72
CA ILE A 115 15.39 -27.15 15.29
C ILE A 115 16.61 -27.69 14.55
N GLU A 116 16.39 -28.75 13.77
CA GLU A 116 17.41 -29.32 12.88
C GLU A 116 17.48 -28.49 11.59
N GLN A 117 18.68 -28.05 11.21
CA GLN A 117 18.92 -27.30 9.99
C GLN A 117 19.89 -28.08 9.08
N ASN A 118 19.42 -28.47 7.89
CA ASN A 118 20.29 -29.03 6.85
C ASN A 118 20.73 -27.92 5.90
N ILE A 119 21.98 -27.46 6.06
CA ILE A 119 22.55 -26.40 5.22
C ILE A 119 23.12 -27.03 3.94
N THR A 120 22.36 -26.97 2.84
CA THR A 120 22.71 -27.60 1.55
C THR A 120 23.70 -26.81 0.70
N THR A 121 24.01 -25.56 1.06
CA THR A 121 24.92 -24.68 0.30
C THR A 121 26.40 -25.11 0.33
N LYS A 122 26.76 -26.16 1.08
CA LYS A 122 28.09 -26.78 1.07
C LYS A 122 28.10 -28.20 0.50
N MET A 123 26.98 -28.68 -0.01
CA MET A 123 26.83 -30.04 -0.52
C MET A 123 27.03 -30.09 -2.03
N THR A 124 27.63 -31.16 -2.52
CA THR A 124 27.62 -31.47 -3.95
C THR A 124 26.17 -31.70 -4.43
N PRO A 125 25.86 -31.52 -5.72
CA PRO A 125 24.50 -31.75 -6.24
C PRO A 125 23.90 -33.11 -5.89
N ALA A 126 24.74 -34.16 -5.77
CA ALA A 126 24.32 -35.50 -5.38
C ALA A 126 23.95 -35.59 -3.89
N GLU A 127 24.72 -34.97 -3.01
CA GLU A 127 24.46 -34.92 -1.56
C GLU A 127 23.21 -34.09 -1.24
N ALA A 128 23.00 -32.98 -1.96
CA ALA A 128 21.79 -32.17 -1.84
C ALA A 128 20.54 -32.93 -2.28
N ALA A 129 20.62 -33.72 -3.36
CA ALA A 129 19.52 -34.56 -3.83
C ALA A 129 19.17 -35.67 -2.83
N ALA A 130 20.17 -36.30 -2.22
CA ALA A 130 19.97 -37.33 -1.19
C ALA A 130 19.35 -36.77 0.10
N ALA A 131 19.82 -35.59 0.56
CA ALA A 131 19.24 -34.92 1.73
C ALA A 131 17.80 -34.44 1.48
N TYR A 132 17.45 -34.06 0.26
CA TYR A 132 16.07 -33.69 -0.09
C TYR A 132 15.15 -34.91 -0.13
N ALA A 133 15.61 -36.04 -0.71
CA ALA A 133 14.86 -37.28 -0.78
C ALA A 133 14.48 -37.84 0.61
N SER A 134 15.38 -37.73 1.60
CA SER A 134 15.09 -38.16 2.98
C SER A 134 14.10 -37.25 3.71
N THR A 135 13.92 -36.00 3.27
CA THR A 135 12.92 -35.08 3.85
C THR A 135 11.52 -35.24 3.26
N LEU A 136 11.40 -35.72 2.01
CA LEU A 136 10.12 -35.93 1.33
C LEU A 136 9.43 -37.24 1.73
N HIS A 137 10.22 -38.26 2.04
CA HIS A 137 9.70 -39.53 2.56
C HIS A 137 9.79 -39.50 4.07
N GLY A 138 8.88 -38.75 4.69
CA GLY A 138 8.63 -38.86 6.12
C GLY A 138 8.49 -40.34 6.47
N ASP A 139 9.32 -40.77 7.42
CA ASP A 139 9.39 -42.12 7.96
C ASP A 139 7.96 -42.67 8.13
N LYS A 140 7.56 -43.58 7.23
CA LYS A 140 6.28 -44.28 7.30
C LYS A 140 6.43 -45.37 8.36
N GLY A 141 6.48 -44.96 9.62
CA GLY A 141 6.20 -45.81 10.77
C GLY A 141 4.70 -46.02 10.91
#